data_AF-A0A1Y4WK80-F1
#
_entry.id   AF-A0A1Y4WK80-F1
#
_cell.length_a   1.000
_cell.length_b   1.000
_cell.length_c   1.000
_cell.angle_alpha   90.00
_cell.angle_beta   90.00
_cell.angle_gamma   90.00
#
_symmetry.space_group_name_H-M   'P 1'
#
loop_
_entity.id
_entity.type
_entity.pdbx_description
1 polymer ?
#
loop_
_entity_poly.entity_id
_entity_poly.type
_entity_poly.pdbx_seq_one_letter_code
_entity_poly.pdbx_strand_id
1 'polypeptide(L)'
;MTSKAYLSQQYACASGMSFFSSDTKGDLARNYGSIARDCYGYQVSVVDLRNPTRSDGYNLLTLINHYMDVCRKDPANLAARAKSEKYAKILSKTIINPDGENYAQNQYFYDAAEGVLTAVTLLLAEYLPPREIDGEPRERRHIVSVFKLVQELLAPSALPGKNEFQLLMNRLPDEHKARWFSGSALTAADQAMASVMSTVLSRLNTFLDSELEQVLCFDSAMDAESFVAKKSAIFLILPEEDATKNFMAGLMIQNLSRELFEVADAHGGKLPSRVVFFCDELGTMPAFDILPLFSAGRSRRLTLVPIIQSIAQIEKNYGKEGAEIIMDNVQDTVFGGFAPNSQTAEVLSKALGSRTVMSGSISRGKGESSQSLQMIERPLMTPDELKSIPKGNFFVMKTGTHPMRTRLRLFLEWGITFGEPYHVPQRAPRKIYYASKSELTHAIYRAFPAPARQNNYRTPKKEETAP
;
A
#
# COMPACT_ATOMS: atom_id res chain seq x y z
N MET A 1 6.32 22.17 2.48
CA MET A 1 7.03 20.91 2.18
C MET A 1 7.26 20.73 0.68
N THR A 2 6.23 20.93 -0.15
CA THR A 2 6.24 20.69 -1.61
C THR A 2 7.45 21.27 -2.36
N SER A 3 7.88 22.50 -2.07
CA SER A 3 9.04 23.12 -2.75
C SER A 3 10.40 22.46 -2.48
N LYS A 4 10.49 21.60 -1.45
CA LYS A 4 11.73 20.91 -1.06
C LYS A 4 11.76 19.45 -1.51
N ALA A 5 10.59 18.85 -1.74
CA ALA A 5 10.48 17.49 -2.27
C ALA A 5 11.09 17.36 -3.69
N TYR A 6 11.08 18.45 -4.48
CA TYR A 6 11.70 18.48 -5.81
C TYR A 6 13.19 18.14 -5.81
N LEU A 7 13.96 18.54 -4.79
CA LEU A 7 15.38 18.19 -4.70
C LEU A 7 15.57 16.68 -4.51
N SER A 8 14.74 16.07 -3.68
CA SER A 8 14.81 14.64 -3.41
C SER A 8 14.46 13.82 -4.65
N GLN A 9 13.47 14.27 -5.42
CA GLN A 9 13.11 13.69 -6.71
C GLN A 9 14.20 13.89 -7.76
N GLN A 10 14.80 15.09 -7.82
CA GLN A 10 15.97 15.38 -8.66
C GLN A 10 17.13 14.44 -8.36
N TYR A 11 17.43 14.22 -7.08
CA TYR A 11 18.47 13.31 -6.66
C TYR A 11 18.14 11.86 -7.03
N ALA A 12 16.91 11.41 -6.81
CA ALA A 12 16.46 10.07 -7.22
C ALA A 12 16.59 9.86 -8.74
N CYS A 13 16.15 10.82 -9.54
CA CYS A 13 16.26 10.77 -11.00
C CYS A 13 17.72 10.74 -11.48
N ALA A 14 18.55 11.64 -10.95
CA ALA A 14 19.96 11.74 -11.32
C ALA A 14 20.77 10.50 -10.91
N SER A 15 20.40 9.85 -9.80
CA SER A 15 21.04 8.62 -9.33
C SER A 15 20.49 7.34 -9.98
N GLY A 16 19.44 7.43 -10.80
CA GLY A 16 18.82 6.27 -11.44
C GLY A 16 18.00 5.39 -10.48
N MET A 17 17.64 5.91 -9.29
CA MET A 17 16.78 5.21 -8.35
C MET A 17 15.32 5.29 -8.81
N SER A 18 14.61 4.17 -8.78
CA SER A 18 13.14 4.21 -8.94
C SER A 18 12.53 4.81 -7.68
N PHE A 19 11.47 5.60 -7.82
CA PHE A 19 10.85 6.24 -6.68
C PHE A 19 9.33 6.24 -6.73
N PHE A 20 8.74 6.11 -5.54
CA PHE A 20 7.33 6.34 -5.29
C PHE A 20 7.21 7.66 -4.54
N SER A 21 6.25 8.51 -4.91
CA SER A 21 6.02 9.80 -4.26
C SER A 21 4.53 9.99 -4.03
N SER A 22 4.09 10.10 -2.78
CA SER A 22 2.75 10.62 -2.49
C SER A 22 2.77 12.16 -2.44
N ASP A 23 1.68 12.78 -2.89
CA ASP A 23 1.50 14.24 -2.92
C ASP A 23 0.03 14.61 -2.76
N THR A 24 -0.31 15.51 -1.85
CA THR A 24 -1.68 16.01 -1.71
C THR A 24 -2.08 17.02 -2.80
N LYS A 25 -1.10 17.77 -3.31
CA LYS A 25 -1.38 18.88 -4.26
C LYS A 25 -1.36 18.44 -5.72
N GLY A 26 -0.69 17.33 -6.02
CA GLY A 26 -0.41 16.86 -7.38
C GLY A 26 0.63 17.70 -8.14
N ASP A 27 1.25 18.68 -7.47
CA ASP A 27 2.26 19.56 -8.05
C ASP A 27 3.53 18.77 -8.42
N LEU A 28 3.87 17.74 -7.63
CA LEU A 28 5.06 16.91 -7.86
C LEU A 28 4.92 16.11 -9.15
N ALA A 29 3.78 15.45 -9.35
CA ALA A 29 3.49 14.72 -10.58
C ALA A 29 3.49 15.67 -11.78
N ARG A 30 2.78 16.79 -11.67
CA ARG A 30 2.63 17.79 -12.73
C ARG A 30 3.96 18.41 -13.15
N ASN A 31 4.82 18.79 -12.20
CA ASN A 31 6.04 19.53 -12.51
C ASN A 31 7.22 18.60 -12.81
N TYR A 32 7.28 17.44 -12.14
CA TYR A 32 8.44 16.55 -12.19
C TYR A 32 8.24 15.30 -13.05
N GLY A 33 7.00 14.94 -13.40
CA GLY A 33 6.72 13.83 -14.31
C GLY A 33 7.37 14.02 -15.68
N SER A 34 7.27 15.22 -16.26
CA SER A 34 7.90 15.54 -17.55
C SER A 34 9.42 15.50 -17.45
N ILE A 35 10.01 16.01 -16.36
CA ILE A 35 11.46 15.96 -16.14
C ILE A 35 11.94 14.51 -16.04
N ALA A 36 11.28 13.68 -15.24
CA ALA A 36 11.63 12.27 -15.07
C ALA A 36 11.58 11.54 -16.43
N ARG A 37 10.52 11.72 -17.20
CA ARG A 37 10.34 11.08 -18.51
C ARG A 37 11.31 11.62 -19.56
N ASP A 38 11.31 12.93 -19.79
CA ASP A 38 11.93 13.56 -20.96
C ASP A 38 13.43 13.81 -20.75
N CYS A 39 13.87 14.08 -19.51
CA CYS A 39 15.29 14.33 -19.21
C CYS A 39 16.04 13.08 -18.73
N TYR A 40 15.37 12.17 -17.99
CA TYR A 40 16.03 11.01 -17.37
C TYR A 40 15.61 9.65 -17.95
N GLY A 41 14.61 9.62 -18.85
CA GLY A 41 14.12 8.41 -19.49
C GLY A 41 13.34 7.48 -18.54
N TYR A 42 12.68 8.04 -17.51
CA TYR A 42 11.88 7.27 -16.58
C TYR A 42 10.54 6.87 -17.20
N GLN A 43 10.06 5.69 -16.83
CA GLN A 43 8.65 5.35 -16.95
C GLN A 43 7.89 6.07 -15.84
N VAL A 44 6.82 6.79 -16.18
CA VAL A 44 6.04 7.58 -15.22
C VAL A 44 4.62 7.02 -15.15
N SER A 45 4.16 6.74 -13.94
CA SER A 45 2.77 6.38 -13.63
C SER A 45 2.22 7.39 -12.64
N VAL A 46 1.00 7.88 -12.88
CA VAL A 46 0.30 8.79 -11.98
C VAL A 46 -1.02 8.17 -11.56
N VAL A 47 -1.10 7.80 -10.29
CA VAL A 47 -2.33 7.32 -9.64
C VAL A 47 -2.98 8.51 -8.96
N ASP A 48 -4.05 9.05 -9.54
CA ASP A 48 -4.76 10.23 -9.03
C ASP A 48 -6.03 9.83 -8.28
N LEU A 49 -5.95 9.73 -6.95
CA LEU A 49 -7.11 9.44 -6.11
C LEU A 49 -8.00 10.66 -5.88
N ARG A 50 -7.51 11.87 -6.17
CA ARG A 50 -8.29 13.11 -6.14
C ARG A 50 -9.19 13.22 -7.37
N ASN A 51 -8.69 12.85 -8.55
CA ASN A 51 -9.45 12.78 -9.80
C ASN A 51 -9.28 11.40 -10.46
N PRO A 52 -9.97 10.35 -9.97
CA PRO A 52 -9.82 8.97 -10.46
C PRO A 52 -9.98 8.78 -11.98
N THR A 53 -10.80 9.61 -12.62
CA THR A 53 -11.00 9.61 -14.10
C THR A 53 -9.78 10.11 -14.88
N ARG A 54 -8.85 10.81 -14.22
CA ARG A 54 -7.58 11.31 -14.79
C ARG A 54 -6.37 10.54 -14.27
N SER A 55 -6.59 9.33 -13.76
CA SER A 55 -5.55 8.45 -13.23
C SER A 55 -5.14 7.38 -14.23
N ASP A 56 -3.88 6.94 -14.15
CA ASP A 56 -3.49 5.63 -14.67
C ASP A 56 -4.20 4.52 -13.88
N GLY A 57 -4.27 3.32 -14.48
CA GLY A 57 -4.81 2.14 -13.78
C GLY A 57 -3.88 1.71 -12.65
N TYR A 58 -4.47 1.10 -11.62
CA TYR A 58 -3.76 0.44 -10.53
C TYR A 58 -4.52 -0.82 -10.11
N ASN A 59 -4.49 -1.83 -10.98
CA ASN A 59 -5.11 -3.12 -10.67
C ASN A 59 -4.23 -3.88 -9.67
N LEU A 60 -4.76 -4.07 -8.45
CA LEU A 60 -4.11 -4.83 -7.38
C LEU A 60 -3.83 -6.29 -7.77
N LEU A 61 -4.50 -6.81 -8.80
CA LEU A 61 -4.31 -8.17 -9.30
C LEU A 61 -3.28 -8.25 -10.45
N THR A 62 -2.63 -7.16 -10.86
CA THR A 62 -1.75 -7.13 -12.06
C THR A 62 -0.70 -8.25 -12.05
N LEU A 63 0.08 -8.40 -10.98
CA LEU A 63 1.10 -9.48 -10.89
C LEU A 63 0.48 -10.87 -10.79
N ILE A 64 -0.65 -11.00 -10.08
CA ILE A 64 -1.39 -12.27 -9.95
C ILE A 64 -1.85 -12.72 -11.35
N ASN A 65 -2.48 -11.81 -12.10
CA ASN A 65 -2.97 -12.03 -13.45
C ASN A 65 -1.83 -12.38 -14.41
N HIS A 66 -0.73 -11.62 -14.36
CA HIS A 66 0.46 -11.86 -15.19
C HIS A 66 0.98 -13.28 -15.01
N TYR A 67 1.23 -13.69 -13.75
CA TYR A 67 1.75 -15.01 -13.47
C TYR A 67 0.76 -16.12 -13.78
N MET A 68 -0.54 -15.88 -13.60
CA MET A 68 -1.56 -16.85 -13.98
C MET A 68 -1.69 -16.99 -15.50
N ASP A 69 -1.46 -15.92 -16.27
CA ASP A 69 -1.41 -15.97 -17.73
C ASP A 69 -0.18 -16.74 -18.24
N VAL A 70 0.95 -16.64 -17.53
CA VAL A 70 2.13 -17.48 -17.78
C VAL A 70 1.80 -18.95 -17.52
N CYS A 71 1.15 -19.29 -16.40
CA CYS A 71 0.70 -20.65 -16.10
C CYS A 71 -0.30 -21.20 -17.12
N ARG A 72 -1.17 -20.34 -17.68
CA ARG A 72 -2.12 -20.78 -18.72
C ARG A 72 -1.40 -21.17 -20.01
N LYS A 73 -0.31 -20.48 -20.36
CA LYS A 73 0.53 -20.80 -21.52
C LYS A 73 1.42 -22.02 -21.28
N ASP A 74 1.95 -22.15 -20.07
CA ASP A 74 2.78 -23.27 -19.64
C ASP A 74 2.33 -23.81 -18.26
N PRO A 75 1.41 -24.79 -18.24
CA PRO A 75 0.89 -25.37 -17.00
C PRO A 75 1.94 -26.06 -16.12
N ALA A 76 3.09 -26.45 -16.68
CA ALA A 76 4.19 -27.07 -15.94
C ALA A 76 5.07 -26.05 -15.20
N ASN A 77 4.87 -24.75 -15.44
CA ASN A 77 5.64 -23.69 -14.79
C ASN A 77 5.22 -23.48 -13.32
N LEU A 78 5.78 -24.33 -12.46
CA LEU A 78 5.54 -24.27 -11.01
C LEU A 78 5.98 -22.95 -10.39
N ALA A 79 7.04 -22.32 -10.91
CA ALA A 79 7.55 -21.06 -10.40
C ALA A 79 6.56 -19.91 -10.61
N ALA A 80 5.97 -19.80 -11.80
CA ALA A 80 4.92 -18.83 -12.09
C ALA A 80 3.69 -19.06 -11.20
N ARG A 81 3.29 -20.33 -11.02
CA ARG A 81 2.12 -20.67 -10.19
C ARG A 81 2.35 -20.27 -8.73
N ALA A 82 3.52 -20.62 -8.19
CA ALA A 82 3.91 -20.24 -6.84
C ALA A 82 3.95 -18.71 -6.64
N LYS A 83 4.44 -17.95 -7.64
CA LYS A 83 4.42 -16.47 -7.59
C LYS A 83 2.99 -15.92 -7.57
N SER A 84 2.10 -16.41 -8.44
CA SER A 84 0.69 -15.99 -8.43
C SER A 84 0.02 -16.27 -7.08
N GLU A 85 0.25 -17.46 -6.51
CA GLU A 85 -0.27 -17.83 -5.18
C GLU A 85 0.29 -16.93 -4.08
N LYS A 86 1.58 -16.58 -4.15
CA LYS A 86 2.24 -15.73 -3.15
C LYS A 86 1.69 -14.30 -3.19
N TYR A 87 1.56 -13.69 -4.38
CA TYR A 87 0.97 -12.36 -4.53
C TYR A 87 -0.50 -12.32 -4.11
N ALA A 88 -1.29 -13.37 -4.41
CA ALA A 88 -2.68 -13.46 -3.96
C ALA A 88 -2.82 -13.50 -2.43
N LYS A 89 -1.92 -14.20 -1.74
CA LYS A 89 -1.85 -14.19 -0.27
C LYS A 89 -1.45 -12.84 0.28
N ILE A 90 -0.42 -12.22 -0.29
CA ILE A 90 0.05 -10.88 0.13
C ILE A 90 -1.09 -9.87 0.04
N LEU A 91 -1.78 -9.85 -1.11
CA LEU A 91 -2.93 -8.97 -1.31
C LEU A 91 -4.05 -9.27 -0.30
N SER A 92 -4.39 -10.55 -0.13
CA SER A 92 -5.49 -10.94 0.77
C SER A 92 -5.19 -10.58 2.22
N LYS A 93 -3.97 -10.83 2.69
CA LYS A 93 -3.51 -10.44 4.04
C LYS A 93 -3.58 -8.94 4.22
N THR A 94 -3.10 -8.18 3.23
CA THR A 94 -3.05 -6.71 3.26
C THR A 94 -4.45 -6.09 3.29
N ILE A 95 -5.44 -6.71 2.63
CA ILE A 95 -6.84 -6.25 2.65
C ILE A 95 -7.56 -6.64 3.95
N ILE A 96 -7.33 -7.86 4.45
CA ILE A 96 -8.07 -8.40 5.60
C ILE A 96 -7.55 -7.85 6.93
N ASN A 97 -6.23 -7.70 7.07
CA ASN A 97 -5.54 -7.20 8.25
C ASN A 97 -4.50 -6.14 7.85
N PRO A 98 -4.93 -4.92 7.44
CA PRO A 98 -4.04 -3.88 6.94
C PRO A 98 -3.09 -3.35 8.03
N ASP A 99 -3.57 -3.22 9.26
CA ASP A 99 -2.88 -2.74 10.46
C ASP A 99 -1.92 -3.76 11.08
N GLY A 100 -2.07 -5.04 10.74
CA GLY A 100 -1.18 -6.10 11.21
C GLY A 100 -1.38 -6.44 12.70
N GLU A 101 -2.53 -6.10 13.27
CA GLU A 101 -2.85 -6.39 14.66
C GLU A 101 -3.08 -7.90 14.88
N ASN A 102 -2.65 -8.40 16.04
CA ASN A 102 -2.94 -9.76 16.50
C ASN A 102 -4.28 -9.74 17.25
N TYR A 103 -5.35 -10.13 16.56
CA TYR A 103 -6.69 -10.15 17.12
C TYR A 103 -6.95 -11.42 17.94
N ALA A 104 -6.18 -11.66 19.02
CA ALA A 104 -6.13 -12.90 19.81
C ALA A 104 -7.36 -13.83 19.75
N GLN A 105 -8.56 -13.35 20.12
CA GLN A 105 -9.79 -14.15 20.13
C GLN A 105 -10.45 -14.32 18.74
N ASN A 106 -10.24 -13.38 17.82
CA ASN A 106 -10.82 -13.36 16.48
C ASN A 106 -9.85 -13.80 15.38
N GLN A 107 -8.60 -14.14 15.71
CA GLN A 107 -7.54 -14.47 14.75
C GLN A 107 -7.98 -15.56 13.75
N TYR A 108 -8.68 -16.59 14.24
CA TYR A 108 -9.22 -17.65 13.41
C TYR A 108 -10.13 -17.13 12.27
N PHE A 109 -10.97 -16.13 12.54
CA PHE A 109 -11.87 -15.55 11.53
C PHE A 109 -11.10 -14.74 10.48
N TYR A 110 -10.07 -14.00 10.90
CA TYR A 110 -9.22 -13.25 9.99
C TYR A 110 -8.39 -14.17 9.09
N ASP A 111 -7.78 -15.22 9.66
CA ASP A 111 -7.01 -16.21 8.89
C ASP A 111 -7.91 -16.95 7.88
N ALA A 112 -9.14 -17.31 8.29
CA ALA A 112 -10.12 -17.91 7.39
C ALA A 112 -10.58 -16.94 6.29
N ALA A 113 -10.76 -15.65 6.61
CA ALA A 113 -11.14 -14.61 5.65
C ALA A 113 -10.02 -14.36 4.62
N GLU A 114 -8.75 -14.34 5.07
CA GLU A 114 -7.58 -14.29 4.18
C GLU A 114 -7.58 -15.49 3.22
N GLY A 115 -7.82 -16.69 3.74
CA GLY A 115 -7.89 -17.92 2.95
C GLY A 115 -8.98 -17.91 1.88
N VAL A 116 -10.19 -17.45 2.24
CA VAL A 116 -11.32 -17.28 1.31
C VAL A 116 -11.00 -16.25 0.23
N LEU A 117 -10.51 -15.08 0.61
CA LEU A 117 -10.17 -14.02 -0.34
C LEU A 117 -9.07 -14.47 -1.31
N THR A 118 -8.07 -15.18 -0.81
CA THR A 118 -7.00 -15.79 -1.62
C THR A 118 -7.60 -16.79 -2.61
N ALA A 119 -8.49 -17.68 -2.16
CA ALA A 119 -9.12 -18.68 -3.00
C ALA A 119 -9.95 -18.04 -4.12
N VAL A 120 -10.82 -17.08 -3.82
CA VAL A 120 -11.65 -16.40 -4.84
C VAL A 120 -10.80 -15.61 -5.83
N THR A 121 -9.75 -14.93 -5.36
CA THR A 121 -8.81 -14.19 -6.21
C THR A 121 -8.10 -15.11 -7.21
N LEU A 122 -7.63 -16.27 -6.74
CA LEU A 122 -6.98 -17.26 -7.61
C LEU A 122 -7.97 -17.89 -8.60
N LEU A 123 -9.20 -18.20 -8.17
CA LEU A 123 -10.23 -18.72 -9.07
C LEU A 123 -10.59 -17.73 -10.18
N LEU A 124 -10.70 -16.44 -9.83
CA LEU A 124 -10.90 -15.37 -10.81
C LEU A 124 -9.73 -15.32 -11.80
N ALA A 125 -8.49 -15.32 -11.31
CA ALA A 125 -7.30 -15.23 -12.16
C ALA A 125 -7.15 -16.44 -13.10
N GLU A 126 -7.43 -17.65 -12.59
CA GLU A 126 -7.21 -18.92 -13.29
C GLU A 126 -8.31 -19.22 -14.32
N TYR A 127 -9.58 -19.11 -13.95
CA TYR A 127 -10.70 -19.58 -14.76
C TYR A 127 -11.41 -18.49 -15.56
N LEU A 128 -11.15 -17.21 -15.28
CA LEU A 128 -11.79 -16.09 -15.96
C LEU A 128 -10.77 -15.16 -16.64
N PRO A 129 -10.07 -15.65 -17.69
CA PRO A 129 -9.19 -14.80 -18.51
C PRO A 129 -9.90 -13.54 -19.04
N PRO A 130 -9.13 -12.56 -19.54
CA PRO A 130 -9.67 -11.44 -20.30
C PRO A 130 -10.58 -11.96 -21.41
N ARG A 131 -11.70 -11.28 -21.59
CA ARG A 131 -12.71 -11.66 -22.58
C ARG A 131 -12.59 -10.76 -23.79
N GLU A 132 -12.61 -11.32 -24.99
CA GLU A 132 -12.72 -10.50 -26.20
C GLU A 132 -14.11 -9.85 -26.26
N ILE A 133 -14.13 -8.52 -26.24
CA ILE A 133 -15.34 -7.70 -26.37
C ILE A 133 -15.00 -6.52 -27.28
N ASP A 134 -15.78 -6.38 -28.35
CA ASP A 134 -15.55 -5.40 -29.42
C ASP A 134 -14.18 -5.57 -30.10
N GLY A 135 -13.72 -6.81 -30.27
CA GLY A 135 -12.46 -7.15 -30.95
C GLY A 135 -11.20 -6.98 -30.11
N GLU A 136 -11.32 -6.55 -28.84
CA GLU A 136 -10.19 -6.30 -27.95
C GLU A 136 -10.29 -7.15 -26.68
N PRO A 137 -9.17 -7.66 -26.13
CA PRO A 137 -9.17 -8.33 -24.84
C PRO A 137 -9.51 -7.34 -23.73
N ARG A 138 -10.60 -7.57 -23.02
CA ARG A 138 -11.02 -6.75 -21.87
C ARG A 138 -10.67 -7.46 -20.58
N GLU A 139 -9.82 -6.79 -19.79
CA GLU A 139 -9.53 -7.22 -18.44
C GLU A 139 -10.77 -7.06 -17.55
N ARG A 140 -10.98 -8.07 -16.71
CA ARG A 140 -12.10 -8.21 -15.77
C ARG A 140 -11.66 -8.82 -14.44
N ARG A 141 -10.38 -9.17 -14.31
CA ARG A 141 -9.75 -9.72 -13.11
C ARG A 141 -9.19 -8.57 -12.28
N HIS A 142 -10.07 -7.97 -11.50
CA HIS A 142 -9.74 -6.86 -10.60
C HIS A 142 -10.49 -7.01 -9.27
N ILE A 143 -10.14 -6.19 -8.28
CA ILE A 143 -10.65 -6.33 -6.90
C ILE A 143 -12.18 -6.20 -6.81
N VAL A 144 -12.79 -5.37 -7.65
CA VAL A 144 -14.26 -5.22 -7.69
C VAL A 144 -14.95 -6.48 -8.23
N SER A 145 -14.34 -7.19 -9.18
CA SER A 145 -14.81 -8.50 -9.61
C SER A 145 -14.68 -9.55 -8.51
N VAL A 146 -13.62 -9.49 -7.70
CA VAL A 146 -13.48 -10.34 -6.51
C VAL A 146 -14.61 -10.06 -5.51
N PHE A 147 -14.90 -8.78 -5.21
CA PHE A 147 -16.03 -8.39 -4.37
C PHE A 147 -17.34 -9.00 -4.85
N LYS A 148 -17.66 -8.78 -6.14
CA LYS A 148 -18.90 -9.29 -6.74
C LYS A 148 -18.98 -10.81 -6.64
N LEU A 149 -17.88 -11.52 -6.89
CA LEU A 149 -17.82 -12.98 -6.74
C LEU A 149 -18.03 -13.41 -5.29
N VAL A 150 -17.38 -12.79 -4.30
CA VAL A 150 -17.57 -13.11 -2.88
C VAL A 150 -19.04 -12.92 -2.50
N GLN A 151 -19.67 -11.82 -2.94
CA GLN A 151 -21.08 -11.53 -2.68
C GLN A 151 -22.01 -12.59 -3.29
N GLU A 152 -21.80 -12.95 -4.56
CA GLU A 152 -22.63 -13.95 -5.25
C GLU A 152 -22.41 -15.38 -4.72
N LEU A 153 -21.21 -15.69 -4.21
CA LEU A 153 -20.85 -17.00 -3.63
C LEU A 153 -21.32 -17.17 -2.18
N LEU A 154 -21.63 -16.08 -1.48
CA LEU A 154 -22.26 -16.10 -0.16
C LEU A 154 -23.74 -16.50 -0.22
N ALA A 155 -24.38 -16.36 -1.38
CA ALA A 155 -25.81 -16.62 -1.52
C ALA A 155 -26.16 -18.08 -1.12
N PRO A 156 -27.34 -18.30 -0.52
CA PRO A 156 -27.83 -19.65 -0.24
C PRO A 156 -27.85 -20.47 -1.53
N SER A 157 -27.39 -21.72 -1.46
CA SER A 157 -27.44 -22.60 -2.62
C SER A 157 -28.78 -23.32 -2.75
N ALA A 158 -29.01 -23.97 -3.88
CA ALA A 158 -30.15 -24.85 -4.08
C ALA A 158 -30.13 -26.10 -3.18
N LEU A 159 -29.00 -26.44 -2.57
CA LEU A 159 -28.87 -27.56 -1.63
C LEU A 159 -29.01 -27.06 -0.17
N PRO A 160 -29.83 -27.73 0.66
CA PRO A 160 -30.02 -27.33 2.06
C PRO A 160 -28.68 -27.36 2.83
N GLY A 161 -28.43 -26.33 3.63
CA GLY A 161 -27.25 -26.26 4.52
C GLY A 161 -25.91 -26.10 3.79
N LYS A 162 -25.91 -25.63 2.53
CA LYS A 162 -24.68 -25.26 1.82
C LYS A 162 -24.85 -23.93 1.10
N ASN A 163 -23.79 -23.13 1.05
CA ASN A 163 -23.73 -21.96 0.18
C ASN A 163 -23.06 -22.28 -1.16
N GLU A 164 -23.19 -21.35 -2.10
CA GLU A 164 -22.66 -21.48 -3.46
C GLU A 164 -21.12 -21.64 -3.46
N PHE A 165 -20.42 -21.01 -2.51
CA PHE A 165 -18.97 -21.19 -2.33
C PHE A 165 -18.60 -22.66 -2.04
N GLN A 166 -19.26 -23.29 -1.06
CA GLN A 166 -19.03 -24.69 -0.72
C GLN A 166 -19.34 -25.62 -1.90
N LEU A 167 -20.41 -25.35 -2.67
CA LEU A 167 -20.73 -26.14 -3.87
C LEU A 167 -19.63 -26.01 -4.93
N LEU A 168 -19.13 -24.80 -5.15
CA LEU A 168 -18.06 -24.56 -6.11
C LEU A 168 -16.75 -25.24 -5.67
N MET A 169 -16.39 -25.16 -4.38
CA MET A 169 -15.19 -25.81 -3.84
C MET A 169 -15.27 -27.33 -3.94
N ASN A 170 -16.44 -27.93 -3.64
CA ASN A 170 -16.67 -29.37 -3.79
C ASN A 170 -16.50 -29.87 -5.22
N ARG A 171 -16.55 -28.97 -6.21
CA ARG A 171 -16.36 -29.31 -7.62
C ARG A 171 -14.91 -29.43 -8.03
N LEU A 172 -14.04 -28.68 -7.37
CA LEU A 172 -12.60 -28.68 -7.63
C LEU A 172 -11.97 -29.98 -7.10
N PRO A 173 -10.89 -30.48 -7.72
CA PRO A 173 -10.12 -31.60 -7.20
C PRO A 173 -9.66 -31.33 -5.77
N ASP A 174 -9.54 -32.37 -4.94
CA ASP A 174 -9.13 -32.24 -3.55
C ASP A 174 -7.74 -31.62 -3.38
N GLU A 175 -6.87 -31.77 -4.38
CA GLU A 175 -5.51 -31.19 -4.41
C GLU A 175 -5.48 -29.73 -4.90
N HIS A 176 -6.62 -29.16 -5.32
CA HIS A 176 -6.68 -27.81 -5.84
C HIS A 176 -6.41 -26.78 -4.74
N LYS A 177 -5.41 -25.91 -4.94
CA LYS A 177 -4.94 -24.95 -3.93
C LYS A 177 -6.01 -24.00 -3.38
N ALA A 178 -6.97 -23.59 -4.22
CA ALA A 178 -8.12 -22.79 -3.75
C ALA A 178 -8.94 -23.49 -2.63
N ARG A 179 -9.05 -24.83 -2.67
CA ARG A 179 -9.67 -25.60 -1.57
C ARG A 179 -8.81 -25.60 -0.33
N TRP A 180 -7.49 -25.71 -0.49
CA TRP A 180 -6.56 -25.73 0.64
C TRP A 180 -6.51 -24.38 1.36
N PHE A 181 -6.49 -23.26 0.61
CA PHE A 181 -6.54 -21.93 1.21
C PHE A 181 -7.86 -21.65 1.93
N SER A 182 -8.98 -22.14 1.42
CA SER A 182 -10.29 -21.96 2.06
C SER A 182 -10.66 -23.08 3.04
N GLY A 183 -9.73 -24.00 3.35
CA GLY A 183 -10.01 -25.21 4.12
C GLY A 183 -10.63 -24.93 5.49
N SER A 184 -10.09 -23.95 6.23
CA SER A 184 -10.60 -23.54 7.54
C SER A 184 -12.06 -23.05 7.48
N ALA A 185 -12.40 -22.28 6.44
CA ALA A 185 -13.75 -21.78 6.21
C ALA A 185 -14.70 -22.89 5.72
N LEU A 186 -14.21 -23.85 4.92
CA LEU A 186 -15.01 -24.97 4.41
C LEU A 186 -15.41 -25.97 5.49
N THR A 187 -14.59 -26.12 6.52
CA THR A 187 -14.88 -26.99 7.68
C THR A 187 -15.66 -26.28 8.79
N ALA A 188 -15.84 -24.96 8.69
CA ALA A 188 -16.57 -24.18 9.67
C ALA A 188 -18.08 -24.46 9.60
N ALA A 189 -18.77 -24.33 10.73
CA ALA A 189 -20.23 -24.36 10.77
C ALA A 189 -20.81 -23.20 9.94
N ASP A 190 -22.02 -23.36 9.38
CA ASP A 190 -22.65 -22.40 8.46
C ASP A 190 -22.64 -20.96 9.00
N GLN A 191 -22.94 -20.77 10.29
CA GLN A 191 -22.90 -19.45 10.93
C GLN A 191 -21.48 -18.86 11.01
N ALA A 192 -20.48 -19.67 11.32
CA ALA A 192 -19.09 -19.23 11.38
C ALA A 192 -18.57 -18.87 9.98
N MET A 193 -18.95 -19.64 8.95
CA MET A 193 -18.62 -19.34 7.57
C MET A 193 -19.27 -18.04 7.09
N ALA A 194 -20.54 -17.79 7.45
CA ALA A 194 -21.21 -16.53 7.17
C ALA A 194 -20.47 -15.34 7.82
N SER A 195 -20.00 -15.48 9.06
CA SER A 195 -19.17 -14.47 9.73
C SER A 195 -17.86 -14.22 9.00
N VAL A 196 -17.13 -15.26 8.58
CA VAL A 196 -15.89 -15.13 7.79
C VAL A 196 -16.13 -14.36 6.49
N MET A 197 -17.17 -14.73 5.74
CA MET A 197 -17.52 -14.07 4.48
C MET A 197 -17.94 -12.61 4.70
N SER A 198 -18.64 -12.33 5.79
CA SER A 198 -19.00 -10.96 6.20
C SER A 198 -17.76 -10.11 6.49
N THR A 199 -16.73 -10.68 7.13
CA THR A 199 -15.43 -10.03 7.33
C THR A 199 -14.78 -9.67 5.99
N VAL A 200 -14.78 -10.59 5.01
CA VAL A 200 -14.24 -10.31 3.67
C VAL A 200 -15.02 -9.18 2.99
N LEU A 201 -16.36 -9.25 2.97
CA LEU A 201 -17.21 -8.24 2.34
C LEU A 201 -17.06 -6.86 2.99
N SER A 202 -16.97 -6.80 4.32
CA SER A 202 -16.78 -5.54 5.05
C SER A 202 -15.50 -4.82 4.62
N ARG A 203 -14.39 -5.56 4.46
CA ARG A 203 -13.13 -5.02 3.96
C ARG A 203 -13.22 -4.61 2.49
N LEU A 204 -13.86 -5.43 1.67
CA LEU A 204 -13.99 -5.16 0.23
C LEU A 204 -14.96 -4.01 -0.11
N ASN A 205 -15.91 -3.69 0.77
CA ASN A 205 -16.82 -2.55 0.59
C ASN A 205 -16.07 -1.22 0.46
N THR A 206 -14.87 -1.11 1.01
CA THR A 206 -14.04 0.09 0.92
C THR A 206 -13.56 0.40 -0.50
N PHE A 207 -13.62 -0.57 -1.42
CA PHE A 207 -13.27 -0.39 -2.83
C PHE A 207 -14.47 -0.02 -3.72
N LEU A 208 -15.70 -0.01 -3.17
CA LEU A 208 -16.93 0.21 -3.92
C LEU A 208 -17.27 1.69 -4.04
N ASP A 209 -16.52 2.35 -4.91
CA ASP A 209 -16.78 3.73 -5.31
C ASP A 209 -16.60 3.84 -6.81
N SER A 210 -17.63 4.32 -7.53
CA SER A 210 -17.64 4.33 -8.99
C SER A 210 -16.51 5.14 -9.61
N GLU A 211 -15.97 6.14 -8.90
CA GLU A 211 -14.78 6.85 -9.35
C GLU A 211 -13.53 6.00 -9.13
N LEU A 212 -13.34 5.40 -7.95
CA LEU A 212 -12.20 4.53 -7.65
C LEU A 212 -12.11 3.31 -8.57
N GLU A 213 -13.24 2.79 -9.07
CA GLU A 213 -13.22 1.71 -10.06
C GLU A 213 -12.49 2.12 -11.36
N GLN A 214 -12.47 3.42 -11.69
CA GLN A 214 -11.68 3.93 -12.83
C GLN A 214 -10.17 3.82 -12.61
N VAL A 215 -9.71 3.60 -11.38
CA VAL A 215 -8.31 3.31 -11.05
C VAL A 215 -8.12 1.79 -10.94
N LEU A 216 -8.94 1.13 -10.13
CA LEU A 216 -8.70 -0.25 -9.67
C LEU A 216 -9.04 -1.32 -10.70
N CYS A 217 -9.92 -1.03 -11.67
CA CYS A 217 -10.39 -2.01 -12.64
C CYS A 217 -9.56 -2.05 -13.94
N PHE A 218 -8.49 -1.26 -14.02
CA PHE A 218 -7.61 -1.17 -15.18
C PHE A 218 -6.18 -1.52 -14.80
N ASP A 219 -5.48 -2.20 -15.70
CA ASP A 219 -4.11 -2.66 -15.44
C ASP A 219 -3.17 -1.54 -15.02
N SER A 220 -2.27 -1.90 -14.11
CA SER A 220 -1.24 -1.00 -13.62
C SER A 220 -0.29 -0.63 -14.76
N ALA A 221 0.05 0.66 -14.87
CA ALA A 221 1.05 1.11 -15.84
C ALA A 221 2.44 0.51 -15.57
N MET A 222 2.70 0.13 -14.32
CA MET A 222 3.90 -0.59 -13.87
C MET A 222 3.56 -1.46 -12.65
N ASP A 223 4.16 -2.63 -12.61
CA ASP A 223 4.13 -3.57 -11.48
C ASP A 223 5.44 -3.52 -10.68
N ALA A 224 5.53 -4.22 -9.55
CA ALA A 224 6.73 -4.19 -8.70
C ALA A 224 8.00 -4.69 -9.40
N GLU A 225 7.91 -5.65 -10.33
CA GLU A 225 9.08 -6.21 -11.04
C GLU A 225 9.61 -5.22 -12.08
N SER A 226 8.71 -4.65 -12.88
CA SER A 226 9.04 -3.59 -13.85
C SER A 226 9.53 -2.31 -13.16
N PHE A 227 8.94 -1.95 -12.02
CA PHE A 227 9.31 -0.77 -11.23
C PHE A 227 10.78 -0.80 -10.77
N VAL A 228 11.32 -1.98 -10.48
CA VAL A 228 12.74 -2.13 -10.07
C VAL A 228 13.67 -2.45 -11.22
N ALA A 229 13.17 -3.07 -12.29
CA ALA A 229 13.97 -3.44 -13.46
C ALA A 229 14.27 -2.24 -14.36
N LYS A 230 13.37 -1.25 -14.41
CA LYS A 230 13.51 -0.03 -15.21
C LYS A 230 13.49 1.19 -14.31
N LYS A 231 14.09 2.30 -14.78
CA LYS A 231 13.98 3.60 -14.13
C LYS A 231 12.52 4.02 -14.11
N SER A 232 11.90 4.02 -12.94
CA SER A 232 10.45 4.17 -12.80
C SER A 232 10.07 5.18 -11.72
N ALA A 233 9.02 5.94 -11.97
CA ALA A 233 8.46 6.94 -11.07
C ALA A 233 6.95 6.71 -10.92
N ILE A 234 6.50 6.43 -9.70
CA ILE A 234 5.07 6.36 -9.36
C ILE A 234 4.74 7.61 -8.54
N PHE A 235 3.77 8.40 -9.01
CA PHE A 235 3.20 9.48 -8.25
C PHE A 235 1.80 9.10 -7.79
N LEU A 236 1.56 9.15 -6.48
CA LEU A 236 0.25 8.93 -5.89
C LEU A 236 -0.32 10.29 -5.42
N ILE A 237 -1.34 10.78 -6.09
CA ILE A 237 -2.01 12.02 -5.70
C ILE A 237 -3.09 11.68 -4.67
N LEU A 238 -2.94 12.21 -3.48
CA LEU A 238 -3.84 12.01 -2.35
C LEU A 238 -5.00 13.02 -2.41
N PRO A 239 -6.22 12.64 -1.99
CA PRO A 239 -7.31 13.59 -1.84
C PRO A 239 -7.16 14.37 -0.52
N GLU A 240 -7.19 15.70 -0.59
CA GLU A 240 -7.10 16.56 0.60
C GLU A 240 -8.34 16.51 1.49
N GLU A 241 -9.52 16.27 0.90
CA GLU A 241 -10.82 16.46 1.58
C GLU A 241 -11.48 15.14 2.01
N ASP A 242 -11.05 13.98 1.49
CA ASP A 242 -11.70 12.69 1.71
C ASP A 242 -10.76 11.66 2.37
N ALA A 243 -10.83 11.59 3.70
CA ALA A 243 -10.05 10.66 4.50
C ALA A 243 -10.37 9.17 4.18
N THR A 244 -11.52 8.87 3.58
CA THR A 244 -11.91 7.51 3.18
C THR A 244 -10.93 6.96 2.14
N LYS A 245 -10.44 7.83 1.25
CA LYS A 245 -9.48 7.48 0.20
C LYS A 245 -8.02 7.41 0.70
N ASN A 246 -7.71 7.92 1.90
CA ASN A 246 -6.39 7.73 2.51
C ASN A 246 -6.11 6.27 2.87
N PHE A 247 -7.16 5.48 3.13
CA PHE A 247 -7.03 4.02 3.28
C PHE A 247 -6.45 3.39 2.01
N MET A 248 -6.93 3.80 0.83
CA MET A 248 -6.43 3.31 -0.45
C MET A 248 -4.95 3.64 -0.64
N ALA A 249 -4.53 4.85 -0.27
CA ALA A 249 -3.13 5.23 -0.34
C ALA A 249 -2.24 4.34 0.55
N GLY A 250 -2.63 4.13 1.80
CA GLY A 250 -1.92 3.24 2.72
C GLY A 250 -1.83 1.81 2.18
N LEU A 251 -2.94 1.28 1.67
CA LEU A 251 -3.00 -0.05 1.07
C LEU A 251 -2.09 -0.18 -0.16
N MET A 252 -2.07 0.81 -1.06
CA MET A 252 -1.22 0.81 -2.25
C MET A 252 0.27 0.80 -1.87
N ILE A 253 0.67 1.62 -0.89
CA ILE A 253 2.03 1.68 -0.36
C ILE A 253 2.42 0.34 0.28
N GLN A 254 1.56 -0.20 1.14
CA GLN A 254 1.78 -1.47 1.82
C GLN A 254 1.89 -2.63 0.82
N ASN A 255 0.95 -2.75 -0.12
CA ASN A 255 0.97 -3.80 -1.13
C ASN A 255 2.23 -3.72 -2.00
N LEU A 256 2.54 -2.56 -2.55
CA LEU A 256 3.75 -2.37 -3.37
C LEU A 256 5.02 -2.70 -2.58
N SER A 257 5.10 -2.28 -1.31
CA SER A 257 6.27 -2.58 -0.46
C SER A 257 6.47 -4.09 -0.23
N ARG A 258 5.38 -4.84 -0.03
CA ARG A 258 5.43 -6.30 0.15
C ARG A 258 5.81 -6.99 -1.15
N GLU A 259 5.24 -6.56 -2.27
CA GLU A 259 5.63 -7.06 -3.59
C GLU A 259 7.12 -6.82 -3.86
N LEU A 260 7.65 -5.65 -3.49
CA LEU A 260 9.07 -5.34 -3.61
C LEU A 260 9.95 -6.21 -2.71
N PHE A 261 9.51 -6.54 -1.49
CA PHE A 261 10.22 -7.50 -0.65
C PHE A 261 10.29 -8.89 -1.28
N GLU A 262 9.22 -9.32 -1.96
CA GLU A 262 9.24 -10.56 -2.72
C GLU A 262 10.22 -10.54 -3.87
N VAL A 263 10.26 -9.42 -4.61
CA VAL A 263 11.25 -9.25 -5.67
C VAL A 263 12.67 -9.25 -5.09
N ALA A 264 12.90 -8.63 -3.93
CA ALA A 264 14.20 -8.63 -3.27
C ALA A 264 14.63 -10.03 -2.85
N ASP A 265 13.73 -10.80 -2.23
CA ASP A 265 14.00 -12.17 -1.77
C ASP A 265 14.33 -13.09 -2.96
N ALA A 266 13.67 -12.91 -4.11
CA ALA A 266 13.99 -13.61 -5.35
C ALA A 266 15.37 -13.23 -5.95
N HIS A 267 15.94 -12.09 -5.57
CA HIS A 267 17.24 -11.58 -6.04
C HIS A 267 18.33 -11.62 -4.95
N GLY A 268 18.29 -12.62 -4.07
CA GLY A 268 19.30 -12.81 -3.03
C GLY A 268 19.16 -11.82 -1.86
N GLY A 269 17.93 -11.39 -1.57
CA GLY A 269 17.60 -10.50 -0.46
C GLY A 269 17.79 -9.00 -0.76
N LYS A 270 17.99 -8.61 -2.01
CA LYS A 270 18.19 -7.20 -2.41
C LYS A 270 17.48 -6.90 -3.72
N LEU A 271 16.85 -5.72 -3.81
CA LEU A 271 16.31 -5.23 -5.07
C LEU A 271 17.44 -5.02 -6.10
N PRO A 272 17.21 -5.33 -7.39
CA PRO A 272 18.17 -5.08 -8.47
C PRO A 272 18.63 -3.61 -8.49
N SER A 273 17.66 -2.69 -8.40
CA SER A 273 17.86 -1.25 -8.33
C SER A 273 17.43 -0.71 -6.96
N ARG A 274 18.02 0.41 -6.51
CA ARG A 274 17.56 1.10 -5.30
C ARG A 274 16.19 1.73 -5.54
N VAL A 275 15.34 1.63 -4.53
CA VAL A 275 14.00 2.22 -4.53
C VAL A 275 13.84 3.16 -3.36
N VAL A 276 13.20 4.31 -3.58
CA VAL A 276 12.89 5.28 -2.51
C VAL A 276 11.40 5.62 -2.50
N PHE A 277 10.78 5.55 -1.32
CA PHE A 277 9.40 5.95 -1.08
C PHE A 277 9.41 7.30 -0.37
N PHE A 278 8.98 8.35 -1.06
CA PHE A 278 8.72 9.66 -0.48
C PHE A 278 7.25 9.74 -0.10
N CYS A 279 6.94 9.47 1.17
CA CYS A 279 5.57 9.45 1.64
C CYS A 279 5.23 10.80 2.30
N ASP A 280 4.73 11.74 1.49
CA ASP A 280 4.14 12.96 2.02
C ASP A 280 2.86 12.65 2.80
N GLU A 281 2.70 13.37 3.91
CA GLU A 281 1.60 13.22 4.87
C GLU A 281 1.34 11.80 5.39
N LEU A 282 2.39 11.00 5.60
CA LEU A 282 2.23 9.63 6.12
C LEU A 282 1.41 9.58 7.43
N GLY A 283 1.52 10.62 8.27
CA GLY A 283 0.78 10.71 9.54
C GLY A 283 -0.73 10.95 9.41
N THR A 284 -1.25 11.33 8.24
CA THR A 284 -2.70 11.52 8.02
C THR A 284 -3.38 10.24 7.53
N MET A 285 -2.60 9.28 7.03
CA MET A 285 -3.08 7.98 6.59
C MET A 285 -3.44 7.11 7.81
N PRO A 286 -4.46 6.23 7.72
CA PRO A 286 -4.77 5.28 8.79
C PRO A 286 -3.57 4.36 9.10
N ALA A 287 -3.65 3.55 10.14
CA ALA A 287 -2.59 2.57 10.42
C ALA A 287 -2.54 1.48 9.34
N PHE A 288 -1.33 1.18 8.87
CA PHE A 288 -1.04 0.03 8.01
C PHE A 288 0.29 -0.57 8.45
N ASP A 289 0.51 -1.87 8.21
CA ASP A 289 1.72 -2.57 8.64
C ASP A 289 2.93 -2.15 7.79
N ILE A 290 3.52 -1.01 8.19
CA ILE A 290 4.74 -0.38 7.64
C ILE A 290 5.99 -0.62 8.47
N LEU A 291 5.88 -1.22 9.65
CA LEU A 291 7.05 -1.51 10.48
C LEU A 291 8.12 -2.34 9.73
N PRO A 292 7.75 -3.29 8.84
CA PRO A 292 8.71 -3.96 7.96
C PRO A 292 9.49 -3.03 7.02
N LEU A 293 8.87 -1.94 6.54
CA LEU A 293 9.57 -0.93 5.72
C LEU A 293 10.67 -0.22 6.52
N PHE A 294 10.39 0.14 7.77
CA PHE A 294 11.34 0.79 8.65
C PHE A 294 12.50 -0.13 9.07
N SER A 295 12.18 -1.37 9.45
CA SER A 295 13.16 -2.31 10.00
C SER A 295 13.98 -3.05 8.93
N ALA A 296 13.33 -3.53 7.87
CA ALA A 296 13.92 -4.43 6.89
C ALA A 296 14.12 -3.81 5.50
N GLY A 297 13.58 -2.61 5.24
CA GLY A 297 13.69 -1.93 3.95
C GLY A 297 15.14 -1.70 3.52
N ARG A 298 15.97 -1.18 4.43
CA ARG A 298 17.35 -0.79 4.14
C ARG A 298 18.19 -1.96 3.60
N SER A 299 18.12 -3.14 4.21
CA SER A 299 18.90 -4.30 3.79
C SER A 299 18.51 -4.78 2.39
N ARG A 300 17.25 -4.55 2.00
CA ARG A 300 16.66 -4.86 0.69
C ARG A 300 16.83 -3.76 -0.37
N ARG A 301 17.54 -2.67 -0.06
CA ARG A 301 17.70 -1.46 -0.91
C ARG A 301 16.39 -0.69 -1.15
N LEU A 302 15.45 -0.78 -0.23
CA LEU A 302 14.22 0.00 -0.19
C LEU A 302 14.33 1.06 0.92
N THR A 303 14.28 2.33 0.56
CA THR A 303 14.38 3.44 1.51
C THR A 303 13.02 4.11 1.67
N LEU A 304 12.55 4.26 2.90
CA LEU A 304 11.36 5.03 3.23
C LEU A 304 11.77 6.41 3.75
N VAL A 305 11.18 7.46 3.19
CA VAL A 305 11.30 8.85 3.63
C VAL A 305 9.91 9.32 4.06
N PRO A 306 9.54 9.09 5.33
CA PRO A 306 8.25 9.53 5.85
C PRO A 306 8.30 11.04 6.11
N ILE A 307 7.28 11.76 5.64
CA ILE A 307 7.15 13.20 5.87
C ILE A 307 5.89 13.40 6.70
N ILE A 308 6.07 13.96 7.91
CA ILE A 308 5.01 14.16 8.88
C ILE A 308 5.01 15.59 9.40
N GLN A 309 3.84 16.09 9.79
CA GLN A 309 3.72 17.42 10.39
C GLN A 309 3.99 17.39 11.90
N SER A 310 3.68 16.29 12.56
CA SER A 310 3.84 16.11 14.01
C SER A 310 4.02 14.64 14.36
N ILE A 311 4.87 14.35 15.36
CA ILE A 311 5.01 13.01 15.95
C ILE A 311 3.66 12.53 16.53
N ALA A 312 2.82 13.45 17.02
CA ALA A 312 1.51 13.12 17.57
C ALA A 312 0.56 12.46 16.54
N GLN A 313 0.76 12.70 15.23
CA GLN A 313 0.00 12.02 14.18
C GLN A 313 0.36 10.53 14.10
N ILE A 314 1.65 10.21 14.28
CA ILE A 314 2.11 8.82 14.33
C ILE A 314 1.61 8.15 15.61
N GLU A 315 1.71 8.82 16.77
CA GLU A 315 1.19 8.29 18.04
C GLU A 315 -0.32 8.02 18.00
N LYS A 316 -1.09 8.87 17.30
CA LYS A 316 -2.53 8.69 17.13
C LYS A 316 -2.85 7.38 16.38
N ASN A 317 -2.08 7.07 15.34
CA ASN A 317 -2.40 5.95 14.45
C ASN A 317 -1.75 4.63 14.91
N TYR A 318 -0.54 4.69 15.48
CA TYR A 318 0.26 3.51 15.84
C TYR A 318 0.39 3.29 17.36
N GLY A 319 -0.27 4.13 18.17
CA GLY A 319 -0.05 4.17 19.60
C GLY A 319 1.34 4.70 19.97
N LYS A 320 1.61 4.81 21.28
CA LYS A 320 2.92 5.29 21.78
C LYS A 320 4.05 4.32 21.46
N GLU A 321 3.83 3.03 21.73
CA GLU A 321 4.82 1.98 21.47
C GLU A 321 5.17 1.90 19.97
N GLY A 322 4.16 1.92 19.09
CA GLY A 322 4.41 1.90 17.65
C GLY A 322 5.11 3.16 17.15
N ALA A 323 4.78 4.33 17.69
CA ALA A 323 5.47 5.58 17.37
C ALA A 323 6.95 5.57 17.81
N GLU A 324 7.24 5.06 19.01
CA GLU A 324 8.63 4.89 19.49
C GLU A 324 9.42 3.95 18.58
N ILE A 325 8.84 2.80 18.21
CA ILE A 325 9.46 1.85 17.27
C ILE A 325 9.76 2.53 15.92
N ILE A 326 8.80 3.29 15.37
CA ILE A 326 8.99 4.00 14.10
C ILE A 326 10.13 5.01 14.22
N MET A 327 10.11 5.84 15.26
CA MET A 327 11.11 6.89 15.48
C MET A 327 12.51 6.30 15.69
N ASP A 328 12.64 5.19 16.41
CA ASP A 328 13.92 4.53 16.66
C ASP A 328 14.54 3.89 15.40
N ASN A 329 13.71 3.49 14.44
CA ASN A 329 14.17 2.94 13.16
C ASN A 329 14.56 4.02 12.14
N VAL A 330 14.22 5.30 12.38
CA VAL A 330 14.59 6.41 11.51
C VAL A 330 16.01 6.90 11.86
N GLN A 331 16.96 6.63 10.96
CA GLN A 331 18.37 6.98 11.19
C GLN A 331 18.72 8.43 10.86
N ASP A 332 17.96 9.05 9.96
CA ASP A 332 18.17 10.40 9.47
C ASP A 332 16.89 11.21 9.67
N THR A 333 16.95 12.23 10.53
CA THR A 333 15.81 13.08 10.88
C THR A 333 16.10 14.52 10.46
N VAL A 334 15.24 15.07 9.61
CA VAL A 334 15.30 16.47 9.17
C VAL A 334 14.06 17.19 9.67
N PHE A 335 14.24 18.26 10.44
CA PHE A 335 13.12 18.99 11.03
C PHE A 335 13.33 20.50 11.09
N GLY A 336 12.22 21.23 11.17
CA GLY A 336 12.17 22.68 11.28
C GLY A 336 10.77 23.21 10.95
N GLY A 337 10.48 24.44 11.37
CA GLY A 337 9.18 25.08 11.13
C GLY A 337 8.06 24.48 11.99
N PHE A 338 8.09 24.77 13.28
CA PHE A 338 7.13 24.26 14.25
C PHE A 338 5.92 25.18 14.42
N ALA A 339 4.77 24.60 14.74
CA ALA A 339 3.63 25.36 15.26
C ALA A 339 3.95 25.93 16.66
N PRO A 340 3.35 27.07 17.05
CA PRO A 340 3.65 27.72 18.34
C PRO A 340 3.50 26.78 19.56
N ASN A 341 2.49 25.92 19.54
CA ASN A 341 2.18 24.99 20.63
C ASN A 341 2.64 23.55 20.34
N SER A 342 3.61 23.36 19.44
CA SER A 342 4.08 22.03 19.06
C SER A 342 4.83 21.34 20.20
N GLN A 343 4.29 20.21 20.67
CA GLN A 343 4.96 19.29 21.60
C GLN A 343 6.13 18.56 20.94
N THR A 344 6.13 18.45 19.61
CA THR A 344 7.24 17.87 18.83
C THR A 344 8.55 18.63 19.06
N ALA A 345 8.48 19.95 19.31
CA ALA A 345 9.66 20.75 19.63
C ALA A 345 10.33 20.34 20.95
N GLU A 346 9.55 19.91 21.96
CA GLU A 346 10.07 19.41 23.23
C GLU A 346 10.85 18.10 23.02
N VAL A 347 10.24 17.16 22.30
CA VAL A 347 10.84 15.85 21.98
C VAL A 347 12.14 16.04 21.20
N LEU A 348 12.14 16.91 20.17
CA LEU A 348 13.31 17.14 19.34
C LEU A 348 14.38 17.99 20.04
N SER A 349 14.01 18.91 20.94
CA SER A 349 14.96 19.62 21.80
C SER A 349 15.73 18.63 22.67
N LYS A 350 15.02 17.68 23.29
CA LYS A 350 15.66 16.61 24.07
C LYS A 350 16.54 15.71 23.19
N ALA A 351 16.08 15.37 21.99
CA ALA A 351 16.82 14.52 21.05
C ALA A 351 18.10 15.19 20.50
N LEU A 352 18.12 16.51 20.33
CA LEU A 352 19.34 17.27 19.99
C LEU A 352 20.40 17.16 21.08
N GLY A 353 19.98 17.01 22.33
CA GLY A 353 20.85 16.94 23.50
C GLY A 353 21.25 18.31 24.05
N SER A 354 22.21 18.28 24.96
CA SER A 354 22.66 19.43 25.76
C SER A 354 24.13 19.75 25.53
N ARG A 355 24.52 20.95 25.93
CA ARG A 355 25.91 21.40 26.08
C ARG A 355 26.13 21.97 27.48
N THR A 356 27.35 21.88 27.95
CA THR A 356 27.75 22.58 29.17
C THR A 356 28.07 24.04 28.83
N VAL A 357 27.49 24.97 29.59
CA VAL A 357 27.74 26.40 29.47
C VAL A 357 28.24 26.94 30.79
N MET A 358 29.18 27.88 30.74
CA MET A 358 29.60 28.63 31.92
C MET A 358 28.54 29.70 32.22
N SER A 359 27.96 29.62 33.40
CA SER A 359 27.01 30.60 33.92
C SER A 359 27.62 31.28 35.14
N GLY A 360 27.29 32.54 35.37
CA GLY A 360 27.77 33.23 36.54
C GLY A 360 26.97 34.46 36.88
N SER A 361 27.09 34.88 38.15
CA SER A 361 26.50 36.12 38.65
C SER A 361 27.62 37.08 39.05
N ILE A 362 27.41 38.36 38.73
CA ILE A 362 28.29 39.44 39.15
C ILE A 362 27.50 40.30 40.12
N SER A 363 27.92 40.29 41.38
CA SER A 363 27.35 41.15 42.42
C SER A 363 28.26 42.35 42.62
N ARG A 364 27.73 43.57 42.40
CA ARG A 364 28.45 44.83 42.65
C ARG A 364 27.97 45.45 43.95
N GLY A 365 28.82 45.47 44.96
CA GLY A 365 28.63 46.24 46.20
C GLY A 365 29.31 47.61 46.16
N LYS A 366 29.15 48.42 47.22
CA LYS A 366 29.92 49.65 47.42
C LYS A 366 31.39 49.32 47.73
N GLY A 367 32.19 49.11 46.69
CA GLY A 367 33.66 49.00 46.80
C GLY A 367 34.25 47.67 46.36
N GLU A 368 33.48 46.59 46.30
CA GLU A 368 33.94 45.27 45.84
C GLU A 368 32.94 44.64 44.86
N SER A 369 33.48 44.01 43.80
CA SER A 369 32.71 43.17 42.88
C SER A 369 33.05 41.72 43.11
N SER A 370 32.06 40.92 43.51
CA SER A 370 32.20 39.47 43.64
C SER A 370 31.66 38.79 42.37
N GLN A 371 32.41 37.80 41.87
CA GLN A 371 32.04 36.99 40.71
C GLN A 371 31.92 35.53 41.14
N SER A 372 30.79 34.91 40.81
CA SER A 372 30.60 33.47 40.95
C SER A 372 30.41 32.87 39.56
N LEU A 373 31.24 31.88 39.20
CA LEU A 373 31.18 31.15 37.94
C LEU A 373 30.92 29.67 38.22
N GLN A 374 29.98 29.08 37.48
CA GLN A 374 29.60 27.67 37.59
C GLN A 374 29.33 27.10 36.19
N MET A 375 29.67 25.82 35.99
CA MET A 375 29.33 25.10 34.77
C MET A 375 27.96 24.47 34.93
N ILE A 376 27.03 24.79 34.04
CA ILE A 376 25.66 24.24 34.05
C ILE A 376 25.32 23.57 32.71
N GLU A 377 24.44 22.58 32.75
CA GLU A 377 23.88 21.97 31.55
C GLU A 377 22.83 22.90 30.92
N ARG A 378 22.86 23.04 29.59
CA ARG A 378 21.85 23.76 28.82
C ARG A 378 21.54 22.96 27.55
N PRO A 379 20.25 22.79 27.15
CA PRO A 379 19.90 22.27 25.84
C PRO A 379 20.67 22.98 24.72
N LEU A 380 21.05 22.27 23.66
CA LEU A 380 21.70 22.91 22.50
C LEU A 380 20.83 24.04 21.94
N MET A 381 19.54 23.76 21.81
CA MET A 381 18.47 24.70 21.48
C MET A 381 17.31 24.42 22.43
N THR A 382 16.73 25.44 23.04
CA THR A 382 15.49 25.27 23.81
C THR A 382 14.30 25.03 22.87
N PRO A 383 13.18 24.46 23.35
CA PRO A 383 11.97 24.30 22.54
C PRO A 383 11.48 25.62 21.93
N ASP A 384 11.61 26.72 22.65
CA ASP A 384 11.24 28.06 22.17
C ASP A 384 12.21 28.59 21.11
N GLU A 385 13.51 28.32 21.24
CA GLU A 385 14.50 28.60 20.19
C GLU A 385 14.23 27.76 18.93
N LEU A 386 13.78 26.51 19.09
CA LEU A 386 13.34 25.67 17.97
C LEU A 386 12.04 26.16 17.34
N LYS A 387 11.10 26.73 18.10
CA LYS A 387 9.86 27.29 17.53
C LYS A 387 10.10 28.60 16.78
N SER A 388 11.13 29.36 17.18
CA SER A 388 11.45 30.69 16.63
C SER A 388 12.54 30.71 15.54
N ILE A 389 13.03 29.55 15.09
CA ILE A 389 14.02 29.50 14.00
C ILE A 389 13.49 30.17 12.72
N PRO A 390 14.31 30.99 12.04
CA PRO A 390 13.90 31.65 10.81
C PRO A 390 13.56 30.65 9.71
N LYS A 391 12.55 30.98 8.89
CA LYS A 391 12.13 30.19 7.72
C LYS A 391 13.34 29.82 6.84
N GLY A 392 13.40 28.56 6.42
CA GLY A 392 14.49 28.03 5.59
C GLY A 392 15.65 27.38 6.38
N ASN A 393 15.71 27.55 7.71
CA ASN A 393 16.64 26.84 8.58
C ASN A 393 16.06 25.49 9.02
N PHE A 394 16.89 24.45 8.98
CA PHE A 394 16.55 23.09 9.36
C PHE A 394 17.67 22.51 10.21
N PHE A 395 17.32 21.52 11.01
CA PHE A 395 18.26 20.67 11.70
C PHE A 395 18.28 19.31 11.02
N VAL A 396 19.48 18.75 10.90
CA VAL A 396 19.70 17.39 10.43
C VAL A 396 20.35 16.62 11.56
N MET A 397 19.69 15.55 11.98
CA MET A 397 20.21 14.56 12.92
C MET A 397 20.47 13.28 12.15
N LYS A 398 21.66 12.73 12.31
CA LYS A 398 22.06 11.45 11.73
C LYS A 398 22.74 10.60 12.79
N THR A 399 22.35 9.33 12.88
CA THR A 399 22.94 8.37 13.83
C THR A 399 24.47 8.37 13.74
N GLY A 400 25.13 8.45 14.89
CA GLY A 400 26.60 8.44 14.99
C GLY A 400 27.27 9.78 14.66
N THR A 401 26.52 10.86 14.48
CA THR A 401 27.07 12.19 14.18
C THR A 401 26.41 13.27 15.03
N HIS A 402 27.12 14.39 15.24
CA HIS A 402 26.54 15.55 15.91
C HIS A 402 25.49 16.23 15.02
N PRO A 403 24.40 16.76 15.61
CA PRO A 403 23.37 17.46 14.86
C PRO A 403 23.96 18.69 14.16
N MET A 404 23.52 18.95 12.93
CA MET A 404 23.89 20.17 12.20
C MET A 404 22.68 21.06 11.95
N ARG A 405 22.89 22.37 12.09
CA ARG A 405 21.97 23.38 11.56
C ARG A 405 22.36 23.68 10.11
N THR A 406 21.40 23.66 9.21
CA THR A 406 21.60 23.93 7.79
C THR A 406 20.50 24.76 7.18
N ARG A 407 20.74 25.32 5.99
CA ARG A 407 19.73 25.99 5.17
C ARG A 407 19.37 25.10 3.99
N LEU A 408 18.11 24.69 3.91
CA LEU A 408 17.60 23.97 2.74
C LEU A 408 17.19 24.99 1.68
N ARG A 409 17.98 25.06 0.61
CA ARG A 409 17.74 25.92 -0.55
C ARG A 409 16.52 25.44 -1.33
N LEU A 410 15.75 26.37 -1.88
CA LEU A 410 14.60 26.06 -2.74
C LEU A 410 15.08 25.56 -4.10
N PHE A 411 14.28 24.74 -4.79
CA PHE A 411 14.63 24.21 -6.11
C PHE A 411 15.02 25.30 -7.14
N LEU A 412 14.42 26.49 -7.05
CA LEU A 412 14.77 27.66 -7.87
C LEU A 412 16.23 28.09 -7.69
N GLU A 413 16.75 28.03 -6.46
CA GLU A 413 18.15 28.36 -6.15
C GLU A 413 19.13 27.29 -6.68
N TRP A 414 18.62 26.12 -7.09
CA TRP A 414 19.38 25.06 -7.76
C TRP A 414 19.33 25.18 -9.29
N GLY A 415 18.64 26.18 -9.83
CA GLY A 415 18.44 26.34 -11.27
C GLY A 415 17.47 25.31 -11.87
N ILE A 416 16.68 24.62 -11.04
CA ILE A 416 15.65 23.70 -11.53
C ILE A 416 14.50 24.52 -12.11
N THR A 417 14.28 24.41 -13.41
CA THR A 417 13.15 25.01 -14.13
C THR A 417 12.21 23.91 -14.60
N PHE A 418 10.91 24.14 -14.46
CA PHE A 418 9.91 23.22 -14.98
C PHE A 418 9.62 23.55 -16.45
N GLY A 419 9.54 22.51 -17.28
CA GLY A 419 9.05 22.62 -18.65
C GLY A 419 7.53 22.52 -18.71
N GLU A 420 7.00 21.95 -19.79
CA GLU A 420 5.57 21.71 -19.93
C GLU A 420 5.04 20.78 -18.81
N PRO A 421 3.89 21.12 -18.20
CA PRO A 421 3.27 20.30 -17.18
C PRO A 421 3.02 18.86 -17.67
N TYR A 422 3.34 17.88 -16.83
CA TYR A 422 2.96 16.51 -17.06
C TYR A 422 1.45 16.38 -16.90
N HIS A 423 0.81 15.95 -17.99
CA HIS A 423 -0.61 15.67 -18.00
C HIS A 423 -0.84 14.19 -18.27
N VAL A 424 -1.56 13.55 -17.35
CA VAL A 424 -2.20 12.28 -17.66
C VAL A 424 -3.33 12.58 -18.64
N PRO A 425 -3.38 11.90 -19.81
CA PRO A 425 -4.48 12.06 -20.75
C PRO A 425 -5.81 11.85 -20.03
N GLN A 426 -6.79 12.73 -20.26
CA GLN A 426 -8.12 12.52 -19.69
C GLN A 426 -8.71 11.23 -20.27
N ARG A 427 -8.86 10.21 -19.42
CA ARG A 427 -9.49 8.95 -19.79
C ARG A 427 -10.97 9.14 -19.49
N ALA A 428 -11.75 9.55 -20.49
CA ALA A 428 -13.22 9.59 -20.40
C ALA A 428 -13.73 8.28 -19.75
N PRO A 429 -14.85 8.30 -18.99
CA PRO A 429 -15.26 7.18 -18.15
C PRO A 429 -15.22 5.87 -18.93
N ARG A 430 -14.25 5.02 -18.57
CA ARG A 430 -13.98 3.78 -19.27
C ARG A 430 -15.00 2.77 -18.81
N LYS A 431 -15.57 2.02 -19.76
CA LYS A 431 -16.49 0.93 -19.44
C LYS A 431 -15.72 -0.17 -18.69
N ILE A 432 -16.21 -0.52 -17.51
CA ILE A 432 -15.65 -1.56 -16.65
C ILE A 432 -16.35 -2.88 -16.97
N TYR A 433 -15.59 -3.97 -16.99
CA TYR A 433 -16.08 -5.30 -17.28
C TYR A 433 -15.91 -6.20 -16.07
N TYR A 434 -17.01 -6.68 -15.51
CA TYR A 434 -16.99 -7.50 -14.30
C TYR A 434 -17.05 -8.98 -14.63
N ALA A 435 -16.39 -9.80 -13.82
CA ALA A 435 -16.64 -11.24 -13.76
C ALA A 435 -18.00 -11.56 -13.12
N SER A 436 -18.56 -12.72 -13.41
CA SER A 436 -19.75 -13.23 -12.70
C SER A 436 -19.54 -14.65 -12.18
N LYS A 437 -20.28 -15.02 -11.14
CA LYS A 437 -20.34 -16.38 -10.61
C LYS A 437 -20.80 -17.36 -11.69
N SER A 438 -21.78 -16.98 -12.51
CA SER A 438 -22.29 -17.88 -13.57
C SER A 438 -21.19 -18.31 -14.54
N GLU A 439 -20.35 -17.37 -14.99
CA GLU A 439 -19.21 -17.66 -15.85
C GLU A 439 -18.15 -18.50 -15.11
N LEU A 440 -17.86 -18.16 -13.84
CA LEU A 440 -16.89 -18.91 -13.02
C LEU A 440 -17.31 -20.37 -12.84
N THR A 441 -18.57 -20.58 -12.43
CA THR A 441 -19.15 -21.91 -12.24
C THR A 441 -19.11 -22.70 -13.55
N HIS A 442 -19.48 -22.08 -14.67
CA HIS A 442 -19.44 -22.74 -15.97
C HIS A 442 -18.01 -23.15 -16.38
N ALA A 443 -17.04 -22.26 -16.19
CA ALA A 443 -15.63 -22.54 -16.48
C ALA A 443 -15.09 -23.71 -15.64
N ILE A 444 -15.37 -23.72 -14.34
CA ILE A 444 -14.96 -24.80 -13.42
C ILE A 444 -15.67 -26.11 -13.78
N TYR A 445 -16.96 -26.08 -14.11
CA TYR A 445 -17.72 -27.29 -14.46
C TYR A 445 -17.26 -27.89 -15.79
N ARG A 446 -16.79 -27.06 -16.72
CA ARG A 446 -16.17 -27.49 -17.96
C ARG A 446 -14.79 -28.11 -17.73
N ALA A 447 -14.00 -27.52 -16.84
CA ALA A 447 -12.68 -28.04 -16.47
C ALA A 447 -12.77 -29.38 -15.72
N PHE A 448 -13.77 -29.51 -14.85
CA PHE A 448 -14.00 -30.71 -14.04
C PHE A 448 -15.44 -31.18 -14.25
N PRO A 449 -15.77 -31.97 -15.30
CA PRO A 449 -17.10 -32.51 -15.52
C PRO A 449 -17.50 -33.54 -14.44
N ALA A 450 -18.80 -33.80 -14.29
CA ALA A 450 -19.30 -34.64 -13.18
C ALA A 450 -19.13 -36.08 -13.62
N PRO A 451 -18.70 -36.99 -12.73
CA PRO A 451 -18.73 -38.40 -13.06
C PRO A 451 -20.18 -38.75 -13.43
N ALA A 452 -20.38 -39.43 -14.57
CA ALA A 452 -21.68 -39.67 -15.19
C ALA A 452 -22.75 -40.34 -14.29
N ARG A 453 -22.36 -40.81 -13.08
CA ARG A 453 -23.23 -41.46 -12.10
C ARG A 453 -24.06 -40.52 -11.21
N GLN A 454 -23.88 -39.19 -11.24
CA GLN A 454 -24.67 -38.26 -10.41
C GLN A 454 -25.88 -37.61 -11.11
N ASN A 455 -26.16 -37.94 -12.38
CA ASN A 455 -27.29 -37.35 -13.14
C ASN A 455 -28.69 -37.88 -12.76
N ASN A 456 -28.81 -38.80 -11.79
CA ASN A 456 -30.10 -39.43 -11.47
C ASN A 456 -31.04 -38.61 -10.56
N TYR A 457 -30.68 -37.39 -10.17
CA TYR A 457 -31.54 -36.53 -9.33
C TYR A 457 -32.35 -35.48 -10.10
N ARG A 458 -32.38 -35.54 -11.44
CA ARG A 458 -33.25 -34.68 -12.28
C ARG A 458 -34.23 -35.50 -13.11
N THR A 459 -35.18 -36.14 -12.43
CA THR A 459 -36.47 -36.49 -13.05
C THR A 459 -37.56 -36.26 -12.02
N PRO A 460 -38.45 -35.29 -12.19
CA PRO A 460 -39.65 -35.21 -11.37
C PRO A 460 -40.52 -36.43 -11.70
N LYS A 461 -40.86 -37.22 -10.67
CA LYS A 461 -41.86 -38.29 -10.79
C LYS A 461 -43.17 -37.63 -11.28
N LYS A 462 -43.62 -38.01 -12.47
CA LYS A 462 -45.03 -37.81 -12.85
C LYS A 462 -45.87 -38.62 -11.87
N GLU A 463 -46.74 -37.95 -11.13
CA GLU A 463 -47.85 -38.60 -10.44
C GLU A 463 -48.77 -39.22 -11.51
N GLU A 464 -48.78 -40.55 -11.57
CA GLU A 464 -49.85 -41.29 -12.23
C GLU A 464 -51.08 -41.24 -11.32
N THR A 465 -52.03 -40.38 -11.66
CA THR A 465 -53.43 -40.58 -11.29
C THR A 465 -53.98 -41.73 -12.11
N ALA A 466 -54.36 -42.82 -11.44
CA ALA A 466 -55.11 -43.94 -11.99
C ALA A 466 -56.53 -43.97 -11.38
N PRO A 467 -57.51 -44.58 -12.09
CA PRO A 467 -58.92 -44.16 -12.11
C PRO A 467 -59.73 -44.43 -10.84
#